data_AF-A0A0D2Y357-F1
#
_entry.id   AF-A0A0D2Y357-F1
#
_cell.length_a   1.000
_cell.length_b   1.000
_cell.length_c   1.000
_cell.angle_alpha   90.00
_cell.angle_beta   90.00
_cell.angle_gamma   90.00
#
_symmetry.space_group_name_H-M   'P 1'
#
loop_
_entity.id
_entity.type
_entity.pdbx_description
1 polymer ?
#
loop_
_entity_poly.entity_id
_entity_poly.type
_entity_poly.pdbx_seq_one_letter_code
_entity_poly.pdbx_strand_id
1 'polypeptide(L)'
;MSSTATQTHEPIELTTLEGCHVRGKELEEQPSPPPDDIPPPYASAQVQRWNYPRGNIAKLAFAFLSFIIAGMNDAAVGLETYYDLSYTIISLIFLTPFAGYSVAAFTNARIHMKFGQRGVAIMAPICHLITFIVLALHPPYPVLVVCNIMSGFGNGLTDACFCAWVGAMDKANTVQGFLHAFYSFGALFSPLIATSMVVSAGLPWYTFYYVMQTGAVYQAEHAANNSEGSGAGTREALKSKVTWLCALFFFAYMGVEVGLGGWVVTFMLRVRKASAYASGASGTGFWAGMALGRACLGFVTERFGERLCLSIYLLICIGLQLLFWLVPKFIVSAVAVAFLGFFLGPLFPGAVMVTAKLLPAKIHVSAIGFAMAIGGTGGTVFPFAIGAIANHKGVGVLQPIILALITVVAGVWLSFPRIKKKD
;
A
#
# COMPACT_ATOMS: atom_id res chain seq x y z
N MET A 1 -91.87 -25.45 30.77
CA MET A 1 -91.57 -26.88 30.54
C MET A 1 -91.34 -27.08 29.05
N SER A 2 -90.11 -27.38 28.63
CA SER A 2 -89.82 -27.97 27.30
C SER A 2 -88.45 -28.65 27.40
N SER A 3 -88.37 -29.93 27.01
CA SER A 3 -87.30 -30.88 27.36
C SER A 3 -86.52 -31.37 26.15
N THR A 4 -85.22 -31.50 26.38
CA THR A 4 -84.12 -32.07 25.60
C THR A 4 -84.18 -33.61 25.52
N ALA A 5 -83.50 -34.22 24.54
CA ALA A 5 -83.24 -35.66 24.48
C ALA A 5 -81.79 -35.95 24.07
N THR A 6 -81.12 -36.83 24.82
CA THR A 6 -79.78 -37.38 24.57
C THR A 6 -79.79 -38.86 24.98
N GLN A 7 -79.25 -39.76 24.17
CA GLN A 7 -79.00 -41.17 24.56
C GLN A 7 -77.65 -41.65 24.02
N THR A 8 -76.98 -42.48 24.83
CA THR A 8 -75.61 -43.00 24.70
C THR A 8 -75.58 -44.54 24.74
N HIS A 9 -74.45 -45.09 24.24
CA HIS A 9 -73.76 -46.39 24.51
C HIS A 9 -73.71 -47.51 23.43
N GLU A 10 -72.52 -47.61 22.77
CA GLU A 10 -71.51 -48.72 22.63
C GLU A 10 -71.88 -50.20 22.34
N PRO A 11 -70.92 -51.09 21.92
CA PRO A 11 -69.68 -50.95 21.10
C PRO A 11 -69.46 -52.11 20.07
N ILE A 12 -68.62 -51.98 19.04
CA ILE A 12 -68.17 -53.15 18.20
C ILE A 12 -66.72 -52.98 17.70
N GLU A 13 -65.91 -54.03 17.88
CA GLU A 13 -64.49 -54.16 17.49
C GLU A 13 -64.26 -54.72 16.06
N LEU A 14 -63.05 -54.45 15.56
CA LEU A 14 -62.47 -54.56 14.22
C LEU A 14 -62.57 -55.91 13.48
N THR A 15 -62.60 -55.84 12.14
CA THR A 15 -61.67 -56.64 11.30
C THR A 15 -61.39 -55.99 9.94
N THR A 16 -60.10 -56.05 9.59
CA THR A 16 -59.28 -55.58 8.46
C THR A 16 -59.87 -55.56 7.04
N LEU A 17 -59.63 -54.45 6.32
CA LEU A 17 -59.86 -54.31 4.88
C LEU A 17 -58.61 -54.68 4.07
N GLU A 18 -58.77 -55.66 3.16
CA GLU A 18 -57.91 -55.87 2.00
C GLU A 18 -58.25 -54.86 0.89
N GLY A 19 -57.22 -54.40 0.15
CA GLY A 19 -57.36 -54.02 -1.25
C GLY A 19 -57.14 -52.55 -1.64
N CYS A 20 -55.88 -52.12 -1.75
CA CYS A 20 -55.50 -51.17 -2.81
C CYS A 20 -54.01 -51.37 -3.18
N HIS A 21 -53.78 -52.07 -4.28
CA HIS A 21 -52.45 -52.35 -4.83
C HIS A 21 -51.98 -51.13 -5.66
N VAL A 22 -51.17 -50.25 -5.07
CA VAL A 22 -50.49 -49.17 -5.78
C VAL A 22 -49.07 -49.62 -6.14
N ARG A 23 -48.81 -49.59 -7.45
CA ARG A 23 -47.57 -49.92 -8.16
C ARG A 23 -46.34 -49.29 -7.50
N GLY A 24 -45.31 -50.11 -7.25
CA GLY A 24 -44.05 -49.73 -6.61
C GLY A 24 -43.34 -48.58 -7.32
N LYS A 25 -42.96 -47.57 -6.53
CA LYS A 25 -41.85 -46.67 -6.81
C LYS A 25 -40.76 -47.02 -5.80
N GLU A 26 -39.61 -47.44 -6.31
CA GLU A 26 -38.38 -47.47 -5.54
C GLU A 26 -38.18 -46.08 -4.93
N LEU A 27 -38.09 -46.03 -3.61
CA LEU A 27 -37.63 -44.84 -2.90
C LEU A 27 -36.14 -44.71 -3.20
N GLU A 28 -35.83 -43.86 -4.18
CA GLU A 28 -34.47 -43.37 -4.39
C GLU A 28 -33.99 -42.76 -3.07
N GLU A 29 -33.02 -43.41 -2.42
CA GLU A 29 -32.32 -42.90 -1.25
C GLU A 29 -31.79 -41.50 -1.60
N GLN A 30 -32.38 -40.46 -1.01
CA GLN A 30 -31.79 -39.14 -1.10
C GLN A 30 -30.40 -39.20 -0.47
N PRO A 31 -29.33 -38.78 -1.17
CA PRO A 31 -28.00 -38.79 -0.61
C PRO A 31 -28.01 -37.94 0.67
N SER A 32 -27.44 -38.50 1.73
CA SER A 32 -27.24 -37.79 2.99
C SER A 32 -26.62 -36.42 2.73
N PRO A 33 -27.01 -35.38 3.51
CA PRO A 33 -26.37 -34.08 3.38
C PRO A 33 -24.86 -34.27 3.55
N PRO A 34 -24.03 -33.62 2.71
CA PRO A 34 -22.59 -33.72 2.84
C PRO A 34 -22.18 -33.29 4.26
N PRO A 35 -21.10 -33.86 4.82
CA PRO A 35 -20.56 -33.43 6.10
C PRO A 35 -20.43 -31.90 6.14
N ASP A 36 -20.75 -31.27 7.28
CA ASP A 36 -20.71 -29.81 7.48
C ASP A 36 -19.36 -29.14 7.11
N ASP A 37 -18.32 -29.95 6.84
CA ASP A 37 -16.99 -29.54 6.42
C ASP A 37 -16.84 -29.28 4.91
N ILE A 38 -17.86 -29.55 4.07
CA ILE A 38 -17.83 -29.25 2.63
C ILE A 38 -18.68 -28.00 2.37
N PRO A 39 -18.06 -26.82 2.11
CA PRO A 39 -18.83 -25.62 1.79
C PRO A 39 -19.64 -25.86 0.51
N PRO A 40 -20.91 -25.42 0.45
CA PRO A 40 -21.78 -25.69 -0.69
C PRO A 40 -21.17 -25.12 -1.99
N PRO A 41 -21.47 -25.71 -3.16
CA PRO A 41 -20.85 -25.32 -4.44
C PRO A 41 -21.10 -23.87 -4.88
N TYR A 42 -21.96 -23.14 -4.17
CA TYR A 42 -22.29 -21.72 -4.34
C TYR A 42 -21.81 -20.81 -3.18
N ALA A 43 -21.08 -21.34 -2.19
CA ALA A 43 -20.45 -20.53 -1.15
C ALA A 43 -19.29 -19.72 -1.75
N SER A 44 -19.57 -18.55 -2.30
CA SER A 44 -18.53 -17.54 -2.50
C SER A 44 -17.93 -17.27 -1.12
N ALA A 45 -16.64 -17.55 -0.92
CA ALA A 45 -15.93 -17.14 0.27
C ALA A 45 -16.27 -15.66 0.53
N GLN A 46 -16.93 -15.36 1.66
CA GLN A 46 -17.38 -14.01 1.96
C GLN A 46 -16.18 -13.05 1.83
N VAL A 47 -16.31 -12.04 0.97
CA VAL A 47 -15.30 -11.01 0.80
C VAL A 47 -15.07 -10.36 2.17
N GLN A 48 -13.83 -10.38 2.65
CA GLN A 48 -13.50 -9.85 3.97
C GLN A 48 -13.77 -8.35 4.03
N ARG A 49 -14.27 -7.88 5.18
CA ARG A 49 -14.45 -6.45 5.46
C ARG A 49 -13.37 -5.99 6.43
N TRP A 50 -13.16 -4.67 6.50
CA TRP A 50 -12.22 -4.08 7.44
C TRP A 50 -12.53 -4.43 8.92
N ASN A 51 -13.80 -4.65 9.25
CA ASN A 51 -14.26 -4.99 10.60
C ASN A 51 -14.70 -6.45 10.76
N TYR A 52 -14.67 -7.26 9.69
CA TYR A 52 -15.13 -8.65 9.73
C TYR A 52 -14.24 -9.58 8.91
N PRO A 53 -13.73 -10.68 9.51
CA PRO A 53 -13.87 -11.07 10.93
C PRO A 53 -13.24 -10.04 11.89
N ARG A 54 -13.68 -9.95 13.15
CA ARG A 54 -13.27 -8.89 14.10
C ARG A 54 -11.74 -8.76 14.27
N GLY A 55 -10.99 -9.85 14.05
CA GLY A 55 -9.53 -9.83 14.03
C GLY A 55 -8.91 -8.92 12.96
N ASN A 56 -9.66 -8.56 11.90
CA ASN A 56 -9.19 -7.64 10.86
C ASN A 56 -8.93 -6.23 11.40
N ILE A 57 -9.62 -5.81 12.47
CA ILE A 57 -9.40 -4.49 13.09
C ILE A 57 -7.97 -4.40 13.64
N ALA A 58 -7.54 -5.40 14.40
CA ALA A 58 -6.18 -5.44 14.96
C ALA A 58 -5.12 -5.58 13.85
N LYS A 59 -5.38 -6.41 12.83
CA LYS A 59 -4.49 -6.58 11.68
C LYS A 59 -4.33 -5.28 10.88
N LEU A 60 -5.42 -4.54 10.66
CA LEU A 60 -5.39 -3.24 9.98
C LEU A 60 -4.70 -2.18 10.84
N ALA A 61 -4.94 -2.14 12.15
CA ALA A 61 -4.23 -1.23 13.05
C ALA A 61 -2.71 -1.46 13.00
N PHE A 62 -2.28 -2.73 13.01
CA PHE A 62 -0.87 -3.08 12.84
C PHE A 62 -0.32 -2.69 11.46
N ALA A 63 -1.10 -2.91 10.39
CA ALA A 63 -0.71 -2.50 9.04
C ALA A 63 -0.56 -0.97 8.95
N PHE A 64 -1.48 -0.20 9.53
CA PHE A 64 -1.40 1.27 9.60
C PHE A 64 -0.17 1.73 10.36
N LEU A 65 0.12 1.15 11.53
CA LEU A 65 1.34 1.47 12.29
C LEU A 65 2.60 1.15 11.48
N SER A 66 2.64 0.00 10.81
CA SER A 66 3.77 -0.42 9.97
C SER A 66 4.01 0.59 8.84
N PHE A 67 2.94 1.08 8.21
CA PHE A 67 3.01 2.08 7.14
C PHE A 67 3.46 3.45 7.67
N ILE A 68 3.04 3.87 8.86
CA ILE A 68 3.58 5.08 9.53
C ILE A 68 5.09 4.95 9.70
N ILE A 69 5.57 3.83 10.25
CA ILE A 69 6.99 3.61 10.52
C ILE A 69 7.79 3.59 9.20
N ALA A 70 7.25 2.95 8.15
CA ALA A 70 7.86 2.97 6.82
C ALA A 70 7.95 4.38 6.25
N GLY A 71 6.87 5.17 6.31
CA GLY A 71 6.87 6.56 5.86
C GLY A 71 7.82 7.44 6.67
N MET A 72 7.94 7.20 7.98
CA MET A 72 8.89 7.90 8.81
C MET A 72 10.34 7.58 8.46
N ASN A 73 10.64 6.31 8.15
CA ASN A 73 11.96 5.84 7.73
C ASN A 73 12.39 6.53 6.43
N ASP A 74 11.52 6.49 5.42
CA ASP A 74 11.82 7.02 4.09
C ASP A 74 11.99 8.55 4.08
N ALA A 75 11.30 9.26 4.99
CA ALA A 75 11.36 10.71 5.12
C ALA A 75 12.41 11.23 6.13
N ALA A 76 13.18 10.35 6.77
CA ALA A 76 14.22 10.75 7.71
C ALA A 76 15.43 11.35 6.98
N VAL A 77 15.48 12.68 6.85
CA VAL A 77 16.54 13.40 6.15
C VAL A 77 17.24 14.37 7.11
N GLY A 78 18.56 14.19 7.28
CA GLY A 78 19.37 15.09 8.12
C GLY A 78 20.78 14.60 8.46
N LEU A 79 21.46 13.88 7.54
CA LEU A 79 22.80 13.32 7.79
C LEU A 79 23.95 14.17 7.24
N GLU A 80 23.65 15.20 6.45
CA GLU A 80 24.63 15.99 5.67
C GLU A 80 25.68 16.69 6.55
N THR A 81 25.22 17.37 7.60
CA THR A 81 26.07 18.14 8.51
C THR A 81 26.90 17.29 9.47
N TYR A 82 26.52 16.03 9.71
CA TYR A 82 27.21 15.16 10.67
C TYR A 82 28.39 14.40 10.03
N TYR A 83 28.25 13.99 8.77
CA TYR A 83 29.29 13.22 8.07
C TYR A 83 30.19 14.05 7.15
N ASP A 84 29.89 15.34 6.95
CA ASP A 84 30.63 16.27 6.05
C ASP A 84 30.80 15.69 4.63
N LEU A 85 29.70 15.18 4.07
CA LEU A 85 29.70 14.47 2.78
C LEU A 85 29.06 15.31 1.68
N SER A 86 29.51 15.10 0.44
CA SER A 86 28.86 15.69 -0.74
C SER A 86 27.43 15.17 -0.92
N TYR A 87 26.56 15.99 -1.54
CA TYR A 87 25.19 15.61 -1.90
C TYR A 87 25.11 14.25 -2.64
N THR A 88 26.09 13.97 -3.52
CA THR A 88 26.17 12.71 -4.26
C THR A 88 26.39 11.52 -3.34
N ILE A 89 27.32 11.62 -2.39
CA ILE A 89 27.60 10.52 -1.45
C ILE A 89 26.39 10.33 -0.55
N ILE A 90 25.81 11.40 -0.01
CA ILE A 90 24.61 11.33 0.84
C ILE A 90 23.44 10.69 0.09
N SER A 91 23.30 10.98 -1.22
CA SER A 91 22.23 10.41 -2.04
C SER A 91 22.35 8.89 -2.25
N LEU A 92 23.50 8.28 -1.96
CA LEU A 92 23.65 6.82 -1.99
C LEU A 92 22.72 6.14 -0.99
N ILE A 93 22.35 6.80 0.11
CA ILE A 93 21.37 6.25 1.06
C ILE A 93 20.02 6.04 0.39
N PHE A 94 19.61 6.89 -0.55
CA PHE A 94 18.38 6.70 -1.31
C PHE A 94 18.49 5.54 -2.29
N LEU A 95 19.68 5.11 -2.71
CA LEU A 95 19.89 3.92 -3.54
C LEU A 95 19.87 2.61 -2.74
N THR A 96 19.76 2.65 -1.42
CA THR A 96 19.83 1.42 -0.61
C THR A 96 18.51 0.68 -0.50
N PRO A 97 17.34 1.35 -0.40
CA PRO A 97 16.05 0.67 -0.54
C PRO A 97 15.93 -0.05 -1.89
N PHE A 98 16.56 0.44 -2.96
CA PHE A 98 16.56 -0.22 -4.28
C PHE A 98 16.97 -1.69 -4.18
N ALA A 99 18.11 -1.96 -3.55
CA ALA A 99 18.66 -3.31 -3.44
C ALA A 99 17.75 -4.19 -2.58
N GLY A 100 17.25 -3.64 -1.46
CA GLY A 100 16.36 -4.34 -0.54
C GLY A 100 15.03 -4.72 -1.19
N TYR A 101 14.34 -3.74 -1.79
CA TYR A 101 13.08 -3.95 -2.49
C TYR A 101 13.25 -4.92 -3.67
N SER A 102 14.35 -4.82 -4.44
CA SER A 102 14.63 -5.75 -5.54
C SER A 102 14.76 -7.19 -5.05
N VAL A 103 15.53 -7.42 -3.97
CA VAL A 103 15.65 -8.75 -3.36
C VAL A 103 14.29 -9.24 -2.88
N ALA A 104 13.50 -8.38 -2.21
CA ALA A 104 12.15 -8.70 -1.78
C ALA A 104 11.26 -9.12 -2.97
N ALA A 105 11.32 -8.44 -4.11
CA ALA A 105 10.56 -8.78 -5.32
C ALA A 105 10.70 -10.25 -5.71
N PHE A 106 11.94 -10.76 -5.70
CA PHE A 106 12.26 -12.10 -6.17
C PHE A 106 12.05 -13.16 -5.09
N THR A 107 12.12 -12.80 -3.81
CA THR A 107 11.99 -13.75 -2.71
C THR A 107 10.58 -13.78 -2.10
N ASN A 108 9.78 -12.73 -2.25
CA ASN A 108 8.52 -12.55 -1.54
C ASN A 108 7.56 -13.72 -1.75
N ALA A 109 7.43 -14.23 -2.97
CA ALA A 109 6.60 -15.40 -3.26
C ALA A 109 7.12 -16.68 -2.59
N ARG A 110 8.44 -16.91 -2.59
CA ARG A 110 9.05 -18.09 -1.94
C ARG A 110 8.89 -18.04 -0.43
N ILE A 111 9.03 -16.85 0.15
CA ILE A 111 8.85 -16.60 1.58
C ILE A 111 7.40 -16.85 1.96
N HIS A 112 6.44 -16.33 1.20
CA HIS A 112 5.02 -16.60 1.42
C HIS A 112 4.67 -18.09 1.30
N MET A 113 5.25 -18.81 0.33
CA MET A 113 5.03 -20.26 0.19
C MET A 113 5.58 -21.05 1.35
N LYS A 114 6.78 -20.72 1.84
CA LYS A 114 7.46 -21.49 2.89
C LYS A 114 6.98 -21.14 4.29
N PHE A 115 6.69 -19.87 4.55
CA PHE A 115 6.44 -19.35 5.90
C PHE A 115 5.05 -18.70 6.05
N GLY A 116 4.24 -18.69 5.00
CA GLY A 116 2.93 -18.03 4.99
C GLY A 116 3.01 -16.52 5.21
N GLN A 117 1.87 -15.90 5.48
CA GLN A 117 1.78 -14.47 5.84
C GLN A 117 2.46 -14.16 7.18
N ARG A 118 2.59 -15.17 8.07
CA ARG A 118 3.24 -15.02 9.39
C ARG A 118 4.73 -14.79 9.28
N GLY A 119 5.41 -15.53 8.38
CA GLY A 119 6.84 -15.35 8.14
C GLY A 119 7.18 -13.92 7.71
N VAL A 120 6.34 -13.33 6.85
CA VAL A 120 6.50 -11.94 6.41
C VAL A 120 6.25 -10.95 7.55
N ALA A 121 5.18 -11.16 8.32
CA ALA A 121 4.84 -10.30 9.46
C ALA A 121 5.90 -10.29 10.58
N ILE A 122 6.70 -11.36 10.71
CA ILE A 122 7.79 -11.46 11.69
C ILE A 122 9.11 -10.95 11.10
N MET A 123 9.46 -11.38 9.90
CA MET A 123 10.76 -11.11 9.29
C MET A 123 10.95 -9.63 8.96
N ALA A 124 9.91 -8.95 8.47
CA ALA A 124 10.04 -7.53 8.11
C ALA A 124 10.31 -6.62 9.33
N PRO A 125 9.61 -6.74 10.48
CA PRO A 125 9.98 -5.97 11.67
C PRO A 125 11.35 -6.33 12.24
N ILE A 126 11.82 -7.58 12.12
CA ILE A 126 13.20 -7.94 12.49
C ILE A 126 14.21 -7.20 11.60
N CYS A 127 13.97 -7.13 10.29
CA CYS A 127 14.82 -6.35 9.38
C CYS A 127 14.86 -4.86 9.78
N HIS A 128 13.72 -4.28 10.14
CA HIS A 128 13.66 -2.90 10.64
C HIS A 128 14.37 -2.73 11.97
N LEU A 129 14.16 -3.62 12.93
CA LEU A 129 14.78 -3.58 14.26
C LEU A 129 16.31 -3.65 14.16
N ILE A 130 16.84 -4.58 13.37
CA ILE A 130 18.29 -4.68 13.13
C ILE A 130 18.81 -3.38 12.51
N THR A 131 18.11 -2.84 11.51
CA THR A 131 18.52 -1.59 10.86
C THR A 131 18.53 -0.44 11.87
N PHE A 132 17.47 -0.26 12.66
CA PHE A 132 17.38 0.81 13.64
C PHE A 132 18.39 0.69 14.78
N ILE A 133 18.70 -0.53 15.23
CA ILE A 133 19.77 -0.76 16.21
C ILE A 133 21.10 -0.32 15.63
N VAL A 134 21.43 -0.72 14.39
CA VAL A 134 22.70 -0.33 13.78
C VAL A 134 22.76 1.18 13.54
N LEU A 135 21.68 1.82 13.09
CA LEU A 135 21.63 3.27 12.91
C LEU A 135 21.77 4.03 14.23
N ALA A 136 21.20 3.51 15.32
CA ALA A 136 21.33 4.08 16.66
C ALA A 136 22.77 4.02 17.19
N LEU A 137 23.57 3.06 16.72
CA LEU A 137 25.00 2.90 17.06
C LEU A 137 25.94 3.78 16.23
N HIS A 138 25.42 4.78 15.50
CA HIS A 138 26.18 5.81 14.79
C HIS A 138 27.44 5.29 14.03
N PRO A 139 27.32 4.28 13.15
CA PRO A 139 28.46 3.70 12.45
C PRO A 139 28.94 4.60 11.29
N PRO A 140 30.09 4.29 10.67
CA PRO A 140 30.55 4.98 9.47
C PRO A 140 29.51 4.95 8.34
N TYR A 141 29.46 6.00 7.53
CA TYR A 141 28.46 6.15 6.46
C TYR A 141 28.27 4.92 5.53
N PRO A 142 29.32 4.21 5.09
CA PRO A 142 29.14 2.99 4.29
C PRO A 142 28.33 1.89 4.99
N VAL A 143 28.42 1.79 6.31
CA VAL A 143 27.66 0.82 7.10
C VAL A 143 26.19 1.21 7.14
N LEU A 144 25.88 2.51 7.26
CA LEU A 144 24.50 3.00 7.14
C LEU A 144 23.89 2.60 5.79
N VAL A 145 24.65 2.77 4.71
CA VAL A 145 24.23 2.41 3.35
C VAL A 145 23.91 0.91 3.27
N VAL A 146 24.81 0.04 3.73
CA VAL A 146 24.59 -1.41 3.67
C VAL A 146 23.43 -1.87 4.55
N CYS A 147 23.32 -1.35 5.78
CA CYS A 147 22.26 -1.76 6.70
C CYS A 147 20.88 -1.30 6.23
N ASN A 148 20.79 -0.16 5.55
CA ASN A 148 19.52 0.34 5.06
C ASN A 148 18.94 -0.50 3.90
N ILE A 149 19.76 -1.36 3.26
CA ILE A 149 19.28 -2.42 2.35
C ILE A 149 18.35 -3.39 3.09
N MET A 150 18.65 -3.73 4.35
CA MET A 150 17.79 -4.61 5.15
C MET A 150 16.44 -3.98 5.43
N SER A 151 16.41 -2.68 5.71
CA SER A 151 15.16 -1.93 5.88
C SER A 151 14.34 -1.91 4.59
N GLY A 152 14.96 -1.64 3.44
CA GLY A 152 14.29 -1.73 2.15
C GLY A 152 13.70 -3.11 1.85
N PHE A 153 14.39 -4.18 2.25
CA PHE A 153 13.87 -5.55 2.12
C PHE A 153 12.65 -5.79 3.02
N GLY A 154 12.70 -5.32 4.27
CA GLY A 154 11.58 -5.37 5.21
C GLY A 154 10.34 -4.67 4.66
N ASN A 155 10.51 -3.40 4.23
CA ASN A 155 9.46 -2.60 3.62
C ASN A 155 8.84 -3.31 2.40
N GLY A 156 9.66 -3.81 1.47
CA GLY A 156 9.17 -4.49 0.26
C GLY A 156 8.34 -5.74 0.54
N LEU A 157 8.63 -6.47 1.62
CA LEU A 157 7.84 -7.63 2.04
C LEU A 157 6.49 -7.23 2.64
N THR A 158 6.48 -6.27 3.57
CA THR A 158 5.25 -5.80 4.23
C THR A 158 4.31 -5.13 3.23
N ASP A 159 4.85 -4.31 2.35
CA ASP A 159 4.11 -3.59 1.32
C ASP A 159 3.33 -4.54 0.42
N ALA A 160 4.03 -5.53 -0.14
CA ALA A 160 3.42 -6.51 -1.02
C ALA A 160 2.37 -7.36 -0.31
N CYS A 161 2.63 -7.76 0.94
CA CYS A 161 1.71 -8.58 1.74
C CYS A 161 0.42 -7.80 2.08
N PHE A 162 0.54 -6.60 2.67
CA PHE A 162 -0.62 -5.83 3.11
C PHE A 162 -1.43 -5.28 1.94
N CYS A 163 -0.78 -4.83 0.86
CA CYS A 163 -1.52 -4.36 -0.33
C CYS A 163 -2.27 -5.50 -1.02
N ALA A 164 -1.70 -6.70 -1.11
CA ALA A 164 -2.41 -7.84 -1.68
C ALA A 164 -3.59 -8.27 -0.80
N TRP A 165 -3.43 -8.26 0.53
CA TRP A 165 -4.51 -8.61 1.48
C TRP A 165 -5.65 -7.58 1.45
N VAL A 166 -5.34 -6.28 1.53
CA VAL A 166 -6.32 -5.19 1.47
C VAL A 166 -6.99 -5.11 0.11
N GLY A 167 -6.25 -5.38 -0.97
CA GLY A 167 -6.76 -5.41 -2.35
C GLY A 167 -7.83 -6.49 -2.59
N ALA A 168 -7.96 -7.47 -1.69
CA ALA A 168 -8.98 -8.51 -1.72
C ALA A 168 -10.20 -8.23 -0.80
N MET A 169 -10.23 -7.08 -0.11
CA MET A 169 -11.33 -6.70 0.80
C MET A 169 -12.49 -6.00 0.10
N ASP A 170 -13.63 -5.94 0.78
CA ASP A 170 -14.74 -5.06 0.43
C ASP A 170 -14.31 -3.58 0.57
N LYS A 171 -14.71 -2.75 -0.40
CA LYS A 171 -14.30 -1.34 -0.53
C LYS A 171 -12.79 -1.14 -0.52
N ALA A 172 -12.05 -2.01 -1.21
CA ALA A 172 -10.60 -2.05 -1.20
C ALA A 172 -9.92 -0.72 -1.59
N ASN A 173 -10.47 0.12 -2.50
CA ASN A 173 -9.84 1.43 -2.77
C ASN A 173 -9.83 2.33 -1.54
N THR A 174 -10.89 2.28 -0.73
CA THR A 174 -11.00 3.09 0.48
C THR A 174 -10.01 2.60 1.53
N VAL A 175 -10.01 1.29 1.82
CA VAL A 175 -9.12 0.71 2.84
C VAL A 175 -7.65 0.86 2.45
N GLN A 176 -7.32 0.67 1.17
CA GLN A 176 -5.96 0.86 0.65
C GLN A 176 -5.57 2.34 0.64
N GLY A 177 -6.52 3.23 0.34
CA GLY A 177 -6.34 4.68 0.51
C GLY A 177 -5.92 5.03 1.94
N PHE A 178 -6.63 4.52 2.95
CA PHE A 178 -6.25 4.73 4.36
C PHE A 178 -4.89 4.13 4.71
N LEU A 179 -4.61 2.90 4.26
CA LEU A 179 -3.32 2.23 4.51
C LEU A 179 -2.14 3.12 4.07
N HIS A 180 -2.20 3.65 2.86
CA HIS A 180 -1.16 4.56 2.37
C HIS A 180 -1.27 5.99 2.91
N ALA A 181 -2.45 6.44 3.34
CA ALA A 181 -2.57 7.74 4.02
C ALA A 181 -1.76 7.74 5.32
N PHE A 182 -1.73 6.61 6.05
CA PHE A 182 -0.87 6.43 7.22
C PHE A 182 0.63 6.44 6.90
N TYR A 183 1.03 5.93 5.73
CA TYR A 183 2.40 6.12 5.23
C TYR A 183 2.73 7.60 5.00
N SER A 184 1.87 8.33 4.27
CA SER A 184 2.06 9.77 4.06
C SER A 184 2.03 10.57 5.35
N PHE A 185 1.26 10.12 6.35
CA PHE A 185 1.26 10.70 7.70
C PHE A 185 2.62 10.49 8.38
N GLY A 186 3.18 9.29 8.33
CA GLY A 186 4.55 9.04 8.81
C GLY A 186 5.59 9.94 8.13
N ALA A 187 5.53 10.04 6.81
CA ALA A 187 6.42 10.89 6.02
C ALA A 187 6.25 12.40 6.33
N LEU A 188 5.03 12.84 6.64
CA LEU A 188 4.73 14.21 7.04
C LEU A 188 5.36 14.59 8.38
N PHE A 189 5.23 13.71 9.39
CA PHE A 189 5.68 14.01 10.75
C PHE A 189 7.16 13.72 10.97
N SER A 190 7.78 12.85 10.17
CA SER A 190 9.19 12.49 10.32
C SER A 190 10.14 13.70 10.29
N PRO A 191 10.10 14.59 9.27
CA PRO A 191 10.94 15.80 9.25
C PRO A 191 10.65 16.74 10.42
N LEU A 192 9.40 16.84 10.88
CA LEU A 192 9.01 17.71 12.00
C LEU A 192 9.57 17.20 13.33
N ILE A 193 9.47 15.89 13.57
CA ILE A 193 10.03 15.21 14.74
C ILE A 193 11.56 15.28 14.70
N ALA A 194 12.19 14.94 13.57
CA ALA A 194 13.64 15.02 13.41
C ALA A 194 14.16 16.46 13.64
N THR A 195 13.48 17.46 13.09
CA THR A 195 13.84 18.88 13.28
C THR A 195 13.68 19.31 14.74
N SER A 196 12.57 18.95 15.41
CA SER A 196 12.37 19.35 16.80
C SER A 196 13.40 18.70 17.74
N MET A 197 13.75 17.43 17.48
CA MET A 197 14.77 16.72 18.26
C MET A 197 16.15 17.34 18.06
N VAL A 198 16.57 17.56 16.81
CA VAL A 198 17.93 18.05 16.50
C VAL A 198 18.09 19.55 16.76
N VAL A 199 17.13 20.37 16.34
CA VAL A 199 17.25 21.84 16.37
C VAL A 199 16.71 22.43 17.67
N SER A 200 15.58 21.93 18.18
CA SER A 200 14.93 22.51 19.37
C SER A 200 15.40 21.87 20.68
N ALA A 201 15.63 20.56 20.69
CA ALA A 201 16.06 19.82 21.89
C ALA A 201 17.57 19.57 21.96
N GLY A 202 18.33 19.92 20.91
CA GLY A 202 19.79 19.70 20.84
C GLY A 202 20.19 18.22 20.88
N LEU A 203 19.25 17.32 20.58
CA LEU A 203 19.49 15.88 20.63
C LEU A 203 20.23 15.44 19.37
N PRO A 204 21.16 14.48 19.49
CA PRO A 204 21.84 13.93 18.35
C PRO A 204 20.88 13.17 17.42
N TRP A 205 21.15 13.20 16.11
CA TRP A 205 20.26 12.66 15.07
C TRP A 205 19.86 11.18 15.28
N TYR A 206 20.71 10.38 15.92
CA TYR A 206 20.45 8.96 16.17
C TYR A 206 19.31 8.74 17.18
N THR A 207 18.93 9.75 17.97
CA THR A 207 17.82 9.65 18.92
C THR A 207 16.47 9.44 18.22
N PHE A 208 16.34 9.89 16.97
CA PHE A 208 15.16 9.64 16.13
C PHE A 208 14.86 8.15 15.96
N TYR A 209 15.89 7.31 15.82
CA TYR A 209 15.73 5.88 15.60
C TYR A 209 15.32 5.10 16.85
N TYR A 210 15.55 5.63 18.06
CA TYR A 210 14.99 5.04 19.29
C TYR A 210 13.47 5.20 19.36
N VAL A 211 12.92 6.30 18.84
CA VAL A 211 11.45 6.52 18.73
C VAL A 211 10.83 5.57 17.71
N MET A 212 11.58 5.13 16.70
CA MET A 212 11.09 4.18 15.70
C MET A 212 11.10 2.73 16.19
N GLN A 213 11.96 2.39 17.16
CA GLN A 213 12.04 1.04 17.74
C GLN A 213 10.80 0.66 18.57
N THR A 214 10.12 1.63 19.19
CA THR A 214 8.94 1.37 20.05
C THR A 214 7.69 0.93 19.27
N GLY A 215 7.66 1.09 17.95
CA GLY A 215 6.59 0.58 17.08
C GLY A 215 6.65 -0.93 16.81
N ALA A 216 7.74 -1.60 17.17
CA ALA A 216 7.97 -3.03 16.91
C ALA A 216 7.33 -3.98 17.96
N VAL A 217 6.62 -3.47 18.97
CA VAL A 217 6.23 -4.25 20.17
C VAL A 217 4.87 -4.97 20.05
N TYR A 218 4.13 -4.83 18.95
CA TYR A 218 2.82 -5.50 18.79
C TYR A 218 2.90 -6.86 18.05
N GLN A 219 3.91 -7.68 18.34
CA GLN A 219 4.08 -9.00 17.71
C GLN A 219 3.63 -10.21 18.56
N ALA A 220 3.12 -10.01 19.78
CA ALA A 220 2.92 -11.13 20.70
C ALA A 220 1.49 -11.64 20.88
N GLU A 221 0.44 -10.92 20.46
CA GLU A 221 -0.90 -11.25 20.98
C GLU A 221 -1.94 -11.85 20.01
N HIS A 222 -1.87 -11.62 18.68
CA HIS A 222 -3.01 -11.97 17.80
C HIS A 222 -2.65 -12.83 16.57
N ALA A 223 -2.18 -14.05 16.84
CA ALA A 223 -2.00 -15.10 15.83
C ALA A 223 -3.21 -16.03 15.75
N ALA A 224 -4.25 -15.65 15.00
CA ALA A 224 -5.31 -16.59 14.62
C ALA A 224 -5.89 -16.35 13.20
N ASN A 225 -6.17 -17.48 12.57
CA ASN A 225 -6.80 -17.78 11.27
C ASN A 225 -5.91 -17.81 10.02
N ASN A 226 -5.86 -19.03 9.48
CA ASN A 226 -5.24 -19.47 8.24
C ASN A 226 -6.08 -19.04 7.04
N SER A 227 -5.43 -18.46 6.03
CA SER A 227 -5.85 -18.60 4.65
C SER A 227 -4.59 -18.89 3.84
N GLU A 228 -4.55 -20.07 3.21
CA GLU A 228 -3.48 -20.50 2.32
C GLU A 228 -3.40 -19.55 1.12
N GLY A 229 -2.49 -18.59 1.18
CA GLY A 229 -2.11 -17.80 0.02
C GLY A 229 -1.20 -18.63 -0.86
N SER A 230 -1.74 -19.20 -1.95
CA SER A 230 -0.96 -19.81 -3.03
C SER A 230 0.02 -18.78 -3.61
N GLY A 231 1.25 -18.73 -3.10
CA GLY A 231 2.40 -18.01 -3.65
C GLY A 231 3.05 -18.71 -4.86
N ALA A 232 2.33 -19.54 -5.59
CA ALA A 232 2.80 -20.11 -6.85
C ALA A 232 2.57 -19.11 -7.98
N GLY A 233 3.63 -18.50 -8.53
CA GLY A 233 3.46 -17.69 -9.73
C GLY A 233 4.54 -16.70 -10.14
N THR A 234 5.66 -16.52 -9.43
CA THR A 234 6.66 -15.48 -9.81
C THR A 234 7.09 -15.58 -11.28
N ARG A 235 7.33 -16.80 -11.79
CA ARG A 235 7.68 -17.03 -13.20
C ARG A 235 6.51 -16.72 -14.16
N GLU A 236 5.28 -16.94 -13.72
CA GLU A 236 4.07 -16.65 -14.52
C GLU A 236 3.74 -15.15 -14.51
N ALA A 237 3.90 -14.48 -13.37
CA ALA A 237 3.79 -13.04 -13.21
C ALA A 237 4.75 -12.31 -14.16
N LEU A 238 6.02 -12.75 -14.23
CA LEU A 238 7.02 -12.16 -15.13
C LEU A 238 6.73 -12.38 -16.63
N LYS A 239 5.93 -13.38 -16.99
CA LYS A 239 5.49 -13.60 -18.39
C LYS A 239 4.32 -12.70 -18.78
N SER A 240 3.62 -12.10 -17.81
CA SER A 240 2.46 -11.26 -18.06
C SER A 240 2.87 -9.85 -18.51
N LYS A 241 2.40 -9.43 -19.68
CA LYS A 241 2.59 -8.05 -20.17
C LYS A 241 1.96 -7.01 -19.24
N VAL A 242 0.84 -7.36 -18.61
CA VAL A 242 0.14 -6.48 -17.65
C VAL A 242 1.02 -6.23 -16.43
N THR A 243 1.73 -7.23 -15.92
CA THR A 243 2.64 -7.08 -14.78
C THR A 243 3.77 -6.10 -15.08
N TRP A 244 4.33 -6.10 -16.30
CA TRP A 244 5.34 -5.12 -16.70
C TRP A 244 4.78 -3.71 -16.90
N LEU A 245 3.54 -3.57 -17.39
CA LEU A 245 2.86 -2.28 -17.44
C LEU A 245 2.63 -1.72 -16.02
N CYS A 246 2.22 -2.56 -15.07
CA CYS A 246 2.12 -2.18 -13.65
C CYS A 246 3.48 -1.78 -13.08
N ALA A 247 4.53 -2.58 -13.32
CA ALA A 247 5.87 -2.29 -12.83
C ALA A 247 6.38 -0.95 -13.37
N LEU A 248 6.19 -0.66 -14.66
CA LEU A 248 6.57 0.62 -15.27
C LEU A 248 5.75 1.79 -14.70
N PHE A 249 4.45 1.59 -14.46
CA PHE A 249 3.60 2.60 -13.81
C PHE A 249 4.14 2.93 -12.42
N PHE A 250 4.36 1.92 -11.56
CA PHE A 250 4.85 2.14 -10.21
C PHE A 250 6.26 2.72 -10.20
N PHE A 251 7.14 2.29 -11.11
CA PHE A 251 8.50 2.85 -11.25
C PHE A 251 8.46 4.35 -11.53
N ALA A 252 7.70 4.77 -12.54
CA ALA A 252 7.59 6.18 -12.89
C ALA A 252 6.86 6.97 -11.80
N TYR A 253 5.77 6.43 -11.24
CA TYR A 253 4.96 7.08 -10.21
C TYR A 253 5.75 7.29 -8.91
N MET A 254 6.45 6.27 -8.42
CA MET A 254 7.30 6.40 -7.22
C MET A 254 8.45 7.38 -7.46
N GLY A 255 8.95 7.46 -8.70
CA GLY A 255 9.88 8.50 -9.11
C GLY A 255 9.32 9.93 -8.97
N VAL A 256 8.04 10.12 -9.32
CA VAL A 256 7.32 11.39 -9.10
C VAL A 256 7.17 11.65 -7.61
N GLU A 257 6.65 10.68 -6.86
CA GLU A 257 6.31 10.83 -5.44
C GLU A 257 7.55 11.15 -4.60
N VAL A 258 8.59 10.30 -4.67
CA VAL A 258 9.80 10.48 -3.87
C VAL A 258 10.68 11.59 -4.45
N GLY A 259 10.72 11.74 -5.77
CA GLY A 259 11.47 12.82 -6.42
C GLY A 259 10.95 14.20 -6.05
N LEU A 260 9.63 14.40 -6.10
CA LEU A 260 9.03 15.66 -5.69
C LEU A 260 9.12 15.83 -4.16
N GLY A 261 8.77 14.81 -3.37
CA GLY A 261 8.79 14.86 -1.91
C GLY A 261 10.17 15.14 -1.32
N GLY A 262 11.22 14.54 -1.88
CA GLY A 262 12.60 14.73 -1.41
C GLY A 262 13.24 16.05 -1.83
N TRP A 263 12.85 16.63 -2.98
CA TRP A 263 13.53 17.79 -3.55
C TRP A 263 12.75 19.10 -3.45
N VAL A 264 11.46 19.07 -3.07
CA VAL A 264 10.63 20.28 -3.06
C VAL A 264 11.13 21.34 -2.08
N VAL A 265 11.58 20.95 -0.88
CA VAL A 265 12.12 21.89 0.12
C VAL A 265 13.38 22.57 -0.44
N THR A 266 14.31 21.79 -0.98
CA THR A 266 15.54 22.28 -1.61
C THR A 266 15.23 23.19 -2.80
N PHE A 267 14.23 22.84 -3.61
CA PHE A 267 13.79 23.67 -4.73
C PHE A 267 13.23 25.02 -4.26
N MET A 268 12.36 25.03 -3.24
CA MET A 268 11.82 26.28 -2.69
C MET A 268 12.92 27.17 -2.12
N LEU A 269 13.88 26.58 -1.40
CA LEU A 269 15.01 27.29 -0.80
C LEU A 269 15.95 27.86 -1.87
N ARG A 270 16.37 27.04 -2.83
CA ARG A 270 17.44 27.41 -3.78
C ARG A 270 16.94 28.16 -5.01
N VAL A 271 15.76 27.80 -5.52
CA VAL A 271 15.19 28.34 -6.78
C VAL A 271 14.15 29.41 -6.49
N ARG A 272 13.23 29.18 -5.54
CA ARG A 272 12.21 30.18 -5.17
C ARG A 272 12.71 31.20 -4.14
N LYS A 273 13.94 31.03 -3.63
CA LYS A 273 14.58 31.91 -2.63
C LYS A 273 13.72 32.13 -1.38
N ALA A 274 12.94 31.11 -1.01
CA ALA A 274 12.11 31.14 0.18
C ALA A 274 12.97 30.97 1.44
N SER A 275 12.45 31.39 2.61
CA SER A 275 13.12 31.10 3.89
C SER A 275 13.13 29.60 4.19
N ALA A 276 14.01 29.16 5.09
CA ALA A 276 14.07 27.76 5.52
C ALA A 276 12.72 27.26 6.08
N TYR A 277 12.08 28.07 6.93
CA TYR A 277 10.75 27.77 7.47
C TYR A 277 9.68 27.63 6.38
N ALA A 278 9.60 28.60 5.46
CA ALA A 278 8.59 28.59 4.40
C ALA A 278 8.82 27.43 3.39
N SER A 279 10.09 27.09 3.13
CA SER A 279 10.46 25.95 2.30
C SER A 279 10.07 24.63 2.95
N GLY A 280 10.34 24.47 4.25
CA GLY A 280 9.90 23.31 5.04
C GLY A 280 8.37 23.17 5.04
N ALA A 281 7.64 24.27 5.27
CA ALA A 281 6.17 24.29 5.23
C ALA A 281 5.60 23.85 3.88
N SER A 282 6.29 24.11 2.77
CA SER A 282 5.88 23.64 1.44
C SER A 282 6.02 22.11 1.30
N GLY A 283 7.08 21.53 1.88
CA GLY A 283 7.25 20.08 1.96
C GLY A 283 6.19 19.43 2.85
N THR A 284 5.89 20.03 4.00
CA THR A 284 4.76 19.63 4.85
C THR A 284 3.43 19.68 4.09
N GLY A 285 3.20 20.75 3.32
CA GLY A 285 2.00 20.91 2.49
C GLY A 285 1.86 19.80 1.43
N PHE A 286 2.96 19.38 0.79
CA PHE A 286 2.97 18.25 -0.13
C PHE A 286 2.46 16.96 0.52
N TRP A 287 3.09 16.56 1.63
CA TRP A 287 2.77 15.31 2.31
C TRP A 287 1.39 15.34 2.99
N ALA A 288 0.99 16.50 3.54
CA ALA A 288 -0.36 16.69 4.08
C ALA A 288 -1.42 16.59 2.98
N GLY A 289 -1.18 17.25 1.85
CA GLY A 289 -2.02 17.10 0.66
C GLY A 289 -2.14 15.63 0.26
N MET A 290 -1.02 14.92 0.17
CA MET A 290 -1.00 13.50 -0.16
C MET A 290 -1.77 12.62 0.81
N ALA A 291 -1.60 12.81 2.12
CA ALA A 291 -2.35 12.07 3.13
C ALA A 291 -3.86 12.30 2.99
N LEU A 292 -4.29 13.56 2.82
CA LEU A 292 -5.69 13.92 2.61
C LEU A 292 -6.23 13.35 1.29
N GLY A 293 -5.44 13.39 0.22
CA GLY A 293 -5.79 12.83 -1.08
C GLY A 293 -6.02 11.32 -1.00
N ARG A 294 -5.10 10.60 -0.36
CA ARG A 294 -5.19 9.15 -0.12
C ARG A 294 -6.41 8.78 0.72
N ALA A 295 -6.71 9.55 1.77
CA ALA A 295 -7.86 9.31 2.64
C ALA A 295 -9.20 9.63 1.96
N CYS A 296 -9.30 10.78 1.28
CA CYS A 296 -10.58 11.30 0.78
C CYS A 296 -10.90 10.82 -0.64
N LEU A 297 -9.94 10.82 -1.56
CA LEU A 297 -10.19 10.48 -2.97
C LEU A 297 -10.37 8.99 -3.20
N GLY A 298 -10.01 8.13 -2.22
CA GLY A 298 -10.34 6.71 -2.23
C GLY A 298 -11.86 6.47 -2.30
N PHE A 299 -12.65 7.26 -1.56
CA PHE A 299 -14.12 7.19 -1.60
C PHE A 299 -14.69 7.61 -2.97
N VAL A 300 -14.10 8.65 -3.58
CA VAL A 300 -14.49 9.13 -4.91
C VAL A 300 -14.16 8.08 -5.96
N THR A 301 -12.97 7.48 -5.87
CA THR A 301 -12.51 6.44 -6.79
C THR A 301 -13.36 5.17 -6.68
N GLU A 302 -13.77 4.78 -5.47
CA GLU A 302 -14.69 3.67 -5.25
C GLU A 302 -16.06 3.93 -5.91
N ARG A 303 -16.55 5.18 -5.85
CA ARG A 303 -17.86 5.55 -6.40
C ARG A 303 -17.90 5.66 -7.92
N PHE A 304 -16.88 6.26 -8.54
CA PHE A 304 -16.87 6.56 -9.98
C PHE A 304 -15.96 5.65 -10.80
N GLY A 305 -15.19 4.78 -10.14
CA GLY A 305 -14.29 3.81 -10.75
C GLY A 305 -12.89 4.36 -11.01
N GLU A 306 -11.90 3.46 -10.99
CA GLU A 306 -10.48 3.82 -11.07
C GLU A 306 -10.13 4.50 -12.39
N ARG A 307 -10.63 3.94 -13.51
CA ARG A 307 -10.27 4.41 -14.86
C ARG A 307 -10.55 5.91 -15.06
N LEU A 308 -11.74 6.37 -14.68
CA LEU A 308 -12.14 7.76 -14.86
C LEU A 308 -11.41 8.66 -13.85
N CYS A 309 -11.48 8.31 -12.56
CA CYS A 309 -10.90 9.11 -11.48
C CYS A 309 -9.40 9.34 -11.66
N LEU A 310 -8.60 8.28 -11.84
CA LEU A 310 -7.14 8.47 -11.95
C LEU A 310 -6.76 9.21 -13.23
N SER A 311 -7.53 9.08 -14.33
CA SER A 311 -7.28 9.86 -15.54
C SER A 311 -7.50 11.37 -15.30
N ILE A 312 -8.55 11.73 -14.57
CA ILE A 312 -8.82 13.12 -14.19
C ILE A 312 -7.73 13.63 -13.25
N TYR A 313 -7.35 12.85 -12.24
CA TYR A 313 -6.30 13.24 -11.29
C TYR A 313 -4.96 13.47 -11.98
N LEU A 314 -4.58 12.59 -12.92
CA LEU A 314 -3.36 12.76 -13.71
C LEU A 314 -3.37 14.02 -14.58
N LEU A 315 -4.49 14.34 -15.23
CA LEU A 315 -4.64 15.58 -15.99
C LEU A 315 -4.49 16.82 -15.10
N ILE A 316 -5.09 16.79 -13.91
CA ILE A 316 -4.94 17.86 -12.92
C ILE A 316 -3.48 17.96 -12.46
N CYS A 317 -2.80 16.83 -12.18
CA CYS A 317 -1.38 16.81 -11.82
C CYS A 317 -0.50 17.43 -12.91
N ILE A 318 -0.75 17.15 -14.20
CA ILE A 318 -0.03 17.78 -15.31
C ILE A 318 -0.22 19.31 -15.28
N GLY A 319 -1.46 19.77 -15.13
CA GLY A 319 -1.78 21.19 -15.04
C GLY A 319 -1.12 21.88 -13.85
N LEU A 320 -1.17 21.27 -12.66
CA LEU A 320 -0.54 21.79 -11.45
C LEU A 320 1.00 21.77 -11.54
N GLN A 321 1.58 20.75 -12.17
CA GLN A 321 3.02 20.68 -12.39
C GLN A 321 3.49 21.76 -13.37
N LEU A 322 2.73 22.02 -14.43
CA LEU A 322 2.99 23.14 -15.33
C LEU A 322 2.84 24.49 -14.62
N LEU A 323 1.82 24.64 -13.77
CA LEU A 323 1.65 25.85 -12.94
C LEU A 323 2.85 26.06 -12.00
N PHE A 324 3.29 25.00 -11.31
CA PHE A 324 4.45 25.03 -10.43
C PHE A 324 5.75 25.37 -11.20
N TRP A 325 5.91 24.86 -12.41
CA TRP A 325 7.08 25.14 -13.23
C TRP A 325 7.07 26.57 -13.77
N LEU A 326 5.99 26.98 -14.44
CA LEU A 326 5.93 28.19 -15.27
C LEU A 326 5.68 29.46 -14.47
N VAL A 327 5.12 29.37 -13.26
CA VAL A 327 4.86 30.54 -12.40
C VAL A 327 5.90 30.62 -11.29
N PRO A 328 6.92 31.50 -11.39
CA PRO A 328 8.02 31.58 -10.44
C PRO A 328 7.66 32.37 -9.16
N LYS A 329 6.47 32.14 -8.60
CA LYS A 329 6.04 32.74 -7.32
C LYS A 329 5.96 31.66 -6.24
N PHE A 330 6.54 31.94 -5.07
CA PHE A 330 6.59 31.01 -3.94
C PHE A 330 5.20 30.53 -3.51
N ILE A 331 4.26 31.44 -3.26
CA ILE A 331 2.91 31.08 -2.79
C ILE A 331 2.18 30.18 -3.80
N VAL A 332 2.26 30.51 -5.09
CA VAL A 332 1.68 29.68 -6.17
C VAL A 332 2.33 28.30 -6.19
N SER A 333 3.64 28.25 -6.03
CA SER A 333 4.41 27.00 -5.98
C SER A 333 4.02 26.14 -4.77
N ALA A 334 3.92 26.72 -3.58
CA ALA A 334 3.56 26.02 -2.36
C ALA A 334 2.13 25.44 -2.43
N VAL A 335 1.17 26.21 -2.94
CA VAL A 335 -0.21 25.76 -3.13
C VAL A 335 -0.28 24.67 -4.21
N ALA A 336 0.36 24.87 -5.36
CA ALA A 336 0.38 23.89 -6.44
C ALA A 336 0.98 22.55 -5.99
N VAL A 337 2.05 22.60 -5.20
CA VAL A 337 2.70 21.41 -4.61
C VAL A 337 1.77 20.69 -3.63
N ALA A 338 1.05 21.40 -2.76
CA ALA A 338 0.11 20.78 -1.83
C ALA A 338 -1.02 20.04 -2.58
N PHE A 339 -1.59 20.66 -3.62
CA PHE A 339 -2.59 20.02 -4.46
C PHE A 339 -2.02 18.91 -5.34
N LEU A 340 -0.76 19.03 -5.80
CA LEU A 340 -0.06 17.92 -6.46
C LEU A 340 0.00 16.71 -5.55
N GLY A 341 0.38 16.87 -4.29
CA GLY A 341 0.32 15.80 -3.30
C GLY A 341 -1.07 15.19 -3.21
N PHE A 342 -2.12 16.02 -3.08
CA PHE A 342 -3.51 15.58 -2.98
C PHE A 342 -3.98 14.72 -4.15
N PHE A 343 -3.71 15.12 -5.40
CA PHE A 343 -4.14 14.36 -6.57
C PHE A 343 -3.21 13.20 -6.95
N LEU A 344 -1.92 13.25 -6.57
CA LEU A 344 -1.00 12.12 -6.71
C LEU A 344 -1.34 11.01 -5.72
N GLY A 345 -1.79 11.35 -4.51
CA GLY A 345 -2.08 10.41 -3.42
C GLY A 345 -2.86 9.14 -3.82
N PRO A 346 -4.05 9.23 -4.43
CA PRO A 346 -4.83 8.04 -4.78
C PRO A 346 -4.27 7.24 -5.97
N LEU A 347 -3.26 7.73 -6.70
CA LEU A 347 -2.77 7.05 -7.91
C LEU A 347 -2.10 5.71 -7.59
N PHE A 348 -1.29 5.64 -6.52
CA PHE A 348 -0.68 4.38 -6.09
C PHE A 348 -1.72 3.32 -5.70
N PRO A 349 -2.62 3.56 -4.71
CA PRO A 349 -3.62 2.57 -4.35
C PRO A 349 -4.57 2.28 -5.52
N GLY A 350 -4.97 3.29 -6.32
CA GLY A 350 -5.81 3.04 -7.49
C GLY A 350 -5.16 2.11 -8.51
N ALA A 351 -3.84 2.24 -8.75
CA ALA A 351 -3.10 1.36 -9.65
C ALA A 351 -2.94 -0.06 -9.08
N VAL A 352 -2.74 -0.22 -7.77
CA VAL A 352 -2.74 -1.54 -7.13
C VAL A 352 -4.09 -2.21 -7.33
N MET A 353 -5.19 -1.48 -7.17
CA MET A 353 -6.54 -2.01 -7.38
C MET A 353 -6.80 -2.45 -8.81
N VAL A 354 -6.41 -1.65 -9.80
CA VAL A 354 -6.53 -2.05 -11.22
C VAL A 354 -5.67 -3.27 -11.53
N THR A 355 -4.46 -3.34 -10.95
CA THR A 355 -3.57 -4.51 -11.10
C THR A 355 -4.23 -5.78 -10.55
N ALA A 356 -4.82 -5.69 -9.36
CA ALA A 356 -5.54 -6.80 -8.74
C ALA A 356 -6.77 -7.25 -9.56
N LYS A 357 -7.47 -6.31 -10.23
CA LYS A 357 -8.63 -6.62 -11.09
C LYS A 357 -8.24 -7.22 -12.46
N LEU A 358 -7.07 -6.89 -12.99
CA LEU A 358 -6.62 -7.33 -14.31
C LEU A 358 -5.86 -8.66 -14.31
N LEU A 359 -5.34 -9.07 -13.16
CA LEU A 359 -4.53 -10.28 -13.04
C LEU A 359 -5.34 -11.41 -12.36
N PRO A 360 -5.18 -12.67 -12.81
CA PRO A 360 -5.76 -13.82 -12.13
C PRO A 360 -5.35 -13.91 -10.65
N ALA A 361 -6.27 -14.33 -9.79
CA ALA A 361 -6.04 -14.47 -8.34
C ALA A 361 -4.81 -15.32 -7.99
N LYS A 362 -4.46 -16.32 -8.79
CA LYS A 362 -3.26 -17.14 -8.55
C LYS A 362 -1.93 -16.37 -8.68
N ILE A 363 -1.88 -15.30 -9.48
CA ILE A 363 -0.62 -14.54 -9.71
C ILE A 363 -0.61 -13.14 -9.09
N HIS A 364 -1.74 -12.65 -8.58
CA HIS A 364 -1.89 -11.25 -8.17
C HIS A 364 -0.89 -10.80 -7.10
N VAL A 365 -0.64 -11.59 -6.04
CA VAL A 365 0.30 -11.26 -4.95
C VAL A 365 1.73 -11.16 -5.48
N SER A 366 2.15 -12.15 -6.29
CA SER A 366 3.49 -12.16 -6.87
C SER A 366 3.71 -11.02 -7.85
N ALA A 367 2.69 -10.69 -8.66
CA ALA A 367 2.77 -9.62 -9.64
C ALA A 367 2.71 -8.23 -9.01
N ILE A 368 1.83 -8.01 -8.03
CA ILE A 368 1.75 -6.76 -7.27
C ILE A 368 3.05 -6.57 -6.50
N GLY A 369 3.55 -7.60 -5.79
CA GLY A 369 4.82 -7.52 -5.07
C GLY A 369 6.01 -7.22 -5.98
N PHE A 370 6.09 -7.84 -7.15
CA PHE A 370 7.11 -7.52 -8.15
C PHE A 370 6.99 -6.07 -8.66
N ALA A 371 5.78 -5.66 -9.02
CA ALA A 371 5.54 -4.31 -9.55
C ALA A 371 5.80 -3.22 -8.50
N MET A 372 5.47 -3.47 -7.23
CA MET A 372 5.77 -2.57 -6.11
C MET A 372 7.28 -2.50 -5.82
N ALA A 373 7.99 -3.62 -5.91
CA ALA A 373 9.44 -3.61 -5.75
C ALA A 373 10.14 -2.81 -6.84
N ILE A 374 9.71 -2.99 -8.10
CA ILE A 374 10.15 -2.14 -9.21
C ILE A 374 9.69 -0.69 -8.98
N GLY A 375 8.53 -0.47 -8.40
CA GLY A 375 8.10 0.85 -7.90
C GLY A 375 9.11 1.48 -6.95
N GLY A 376 9.48 0.77 -5.88
CA GLY A 376 10.50 1.20 -4.93
C GLY A 376 11.79 1.59 -5.62
N THR A 377 12.23 0.83 -6.64
CA THR A 377 13.41 1.21 -7.44
C THR A 377 13.26 2.51 -8.22
N GLY A 378 12.06 2.87 -8.67
CA GLY A 378 11.84 4.18 -9.28
C GLY A 378 11.94 5.32 -8.26
N GLY A 379 11.43 5.09 -7.06
CA GLY A 379 11.56 5.98 -5.91
C GLY A 379 13.00 6.23 -5.45
N THR A 380 13.98 5.46 -5.93
CA THR A 380 15.40 5.67 -5.62
C THR A 380 16.17 6.24 -6.80
N VAL A 381 15.95 5.70 -7.99
CA VAL A 381 16.68 6.05 -9.22
C VAL A 381 16.42 7.50 -9.61
N PHE A 382 15.18 7.96 -9.57
CA PHE A 382 14.84 9.31 -10.02
C PHE A 382 15.30 10.42 -9.06
N PRO A 383 15.12 10.32 -7.72
CA PRO A 383 15.72 11.30 -6.81
C PRO A 383 17.24 11.37 -6.92
N PHE A 384 17.92 10.24 -7.10
CA PHE A 384 19.36 10.21 -7.34
C PHE A 384 19.72 10.93 -8.64
N ALA A 385 19.03 10.61 -9.75
CA ALA A 385 19.26 11.27 -11.04
C ALA A 385 19.02 12.78 -10.97
N ILE A 386 17.96 13.22 -10.27
CA ILE A 386 17.68 14.64 -10.00
C ILE A 386 18.87 15.26 -9.27
N GLY A 387 19.39 14.63 -8.21
CA GLY A 387 20.53 15.15 -7.45
C GLY A 387 21.82 15.23 -8.25
N ALA A 388 22.15 14.17 -8.99
CA ALA A 388 23.33 14.12 -9.83
C ALA A 388 23.32 15.23 -10.90
N ILE A 389 22.16 15.46 -11.54
CA ILE A 389 22.03 16.53 -12.55
C ILE A 389 21.99 17.91 -11.88
N ALA A 390 21.33 18.03 -10.72
CA ALA A 390 21.23 19.28 -9.96
C ALA A 390 22.59 19.79 -9.50
N ASN A 391 23.57 18.90 -9.26
CA ASN A 391 24.93 19.29 -8.88
C ASN A 391 25.61 20.16 -9.95
N HIS A 392 25.31 19.94 -11.24
CA HIS A 392 25.91 20.69 -12.34
C HIS A 392 24.98 21.76 -12.93
N LYS A 393 23.67 21.51 -12.97
CA LYS A 393 22.68 22.39 -13.62
C LYS A 393 21.76 23.14 -12.64
N GLY A 394 21.91 22.90 -11.35
CA GLY A 394 21.03 23.42 -10.30
C GLY A 394 19.71 22.65 -10.17
N VAL A 395 19.04 22.86 -9.04
CA VAL A 395 17.81 22.14 -8.65
C VAL A 395 16.60 22.46 -9.54
N GLY A 396 16.73 23.45 -10.44
CA GLY A 396 15.73 23.78 -11.45
C GLY A 396 15.33 22.59 -12.35
N VAL A 397 16.23 21.61 -12.51
CA VAL A 397 16.00 20.40 -13.31
C VAL A 397 14.87 19.50 -12.77
N LEU A 398 14.48 19.66 -11.51
CA LEU A 398 13.37 18.93 -10.91
C LEU A 398 12.09 19.03 -11.76
N GLN A 399 11.75 20.24 -12.23
CA GLN A 399 10.49 20.52 -12.90
C GLN A 399 10.28 19.71 -14.19
N PRO A 400 11.19 19.75 -15.18
CA PRO A 400 11.03 18.98 -16.40
C PRO A 400 11.09 17.46 -16.17
N ILE A 401 11.90 16.98 -15.22
CA ILE A 401 11.97 15.55 -14.90
C ILE A 401 10.63 15.07 -14.34
N ILE A 402 10.07 15.76 -13.37
CA ILE A 402 8.79 15.38 -12.74
C ILE A 402 7.64 15.46 -13.75
N LEU A 403 7.60 16.49 -14.60
CA LEU A 403 6.57 16.59 -15.64
C LEU A 403 6.66 15.43 -16.64
N ALA A 404 7.88 15.08 -17.08
CA ALA A 404 8.10 13.95 -17.97
C ALA A 404 7.61 12.64 -17.33
N LEU A 405 7.93 12.41 -16.04
CA LEU A 405 7.47 11.23 -15.32
C LEU A 405 5.96 11.18 -15.17
N ILE A 406 5.29 12.28 -14.79
CA ILE A 406 3.81 12.33 -14.73
C ILE A 406 3.20 12.01 -16.10
N THR A 407 3.81 12.51 -17.18
CA THR A 407 3.35 12.22 -18.55
C THR A 407 3.53 10.75 -18.91
N VAL A 408 4.64 10.12 -18.51
CA VAL A 408 4.86 8.68 -18.67
C VAL A 408 3.82 7.90 -17.87
N VAL A 409 3.59 8.25 -16.61
CA VAL A 409 2.55 7.63 -15.76
C VAL A 409 1.19 7.73 -16.44
N ALA A 410 0.83 8.89 -17.01
CA ALA A 410 -0.41 9.07 -17.74
C ALA A 410 -0.49 8.22 -19.02
N GLY A 411 0.58 8.17 -19.82
CA GLY A 411 0.63 7.34 -21.02
C GLY A 411 0.50 5.84 -20.71
N VAL A 412 1.21 5.37 -19.69
CA VAL A 412 1.12 3.98 -19.22
C VAL A 412 -0.27 3.69 -18.66
N TRP A 413 -0.83 4.62 -17.88
CA TRP A 413 -2.20 4.52 -17.36
C TRP A 413 -3.22 4.32 -18.48
N LEU A 414 -3.17 5.16 -19.51
CA LEU A 414 -4.08 5.08 -20.65
C LEU A 414 -3.89 3.79 -21.46
N SER A 415 -2.71 3.16 -21.39
CA SER A 415 -2.41 1.89 -22.05
C SER A 415 -3.00 0.67 -21.33
N PHE A 416 -3.46 0.79 -20.07
CA PHE A 416 -4.07 -0.34 -19.36
C PHE A 416 -5.32 -0.87 -20.09
N PRO A 417 -5.49 -2.21 -20.17
CA PRO A 417 -6.68 -2.81 -20.76
C PRO A 417 -7.97 -2.36 -20.07
N ARG A 418 -9.04 -2.18 -20.84
CA ARG A 418 -10.36 -1.87 -20.28
C ARG A 418 -10.91 -3.10 -19.56
N ILE A 419 -11.24 -2.95 -18.28
CA ILE A 419 -11.94 -3.98 -17.51
C ILE A 419 -13.39 -3.97 -18.00
N LYS A 420 -13.84 -5.02 -18.69
CA LYS A 420 -15.27 -5.21 -19.01
C LYS A 420 -16.00 -5.44 -17.69
N LYS A 421 -17.06 -4.67 -17.41
CA LYS A 421 -18.00 -5.03 -16.34
C LYS A 421 -18.56 -6.41 -16.68
N LYS A 422 -18.48 -7.36 -15.74
CA LYS A 422 -19.34 -8.54 -15.81
C LYS A 422 -20.75 -8.02 -15.50
N ASP A 423 -21.63 -8.16 -16.49
CA ASP A 423 -23.06 -7.89 -16.34
C ASP A 423 -23.70 -8.84 -15.32
#